data_AF-A0A2V9GAB7-F1
#
_entry.id   AF-A0A2V9GAB7-F1
#
_cell.length_a   1.000
_cell.length_b   1.000
_cell.length_c   1.000
_cell.angle_alpha   90.00
_cell.angle_beta   90.00
_cell.angle_gamma   90.00
#
_symmetry.space_group_name_H-M   'P 1'
#
loop_
_entity.id
_entity.type
_entity.pdbx_description
1 polymer ?
#
loop_
_entity_poly.entity_id
_entity_poly.type
_entity_poly.pdbx_seq_one_letter_code
_entity_poly.pdbx_strand_id
1 'polypeptide(L)'
;MPIETRPPVLLRFGVFEVDLRVGELRKQGKRIKLQEQPFQVLAVLLQRPGEVVTREELRSQNWPPDTFVDFDNSLNTAINKLREALGDSADNPRFIETLPRRGYRLIAPVTGVDGTTRGAGTGVSAAAPPSGRKMVVTVAIVVLAVGIAGALTWRARQARHLTERDTIVLGDFANSTGDPVFDGTLREGLSVQLEQSPFLSLVSEEGIHQTLRMMERPANTRLTPEITREVCQRTSGAAALDGSIALIGTQYNLILKAVNCVNGDLLASTEAEANDKSHVLDALGKAASEMRRRLGESLSTLQRYNTPLEQGTTPSLGALQAFSQGVKNDFPAAIPFFQKAIQLDPNFA
;
A
#
# COMPACT_ATOMS: atom_id res chain seq x y z
N MET A 1 43.77 35.83 3.09
CA MET A 1 43.28 35.81 1.69
C MET A 1 41.79 35.51 1.74
N PRO A 2 40.94 36.28 1.05
CA PRO A 2 39.50 36.18 1.17
C PRO A 2 39.01 34.80 0.71
N ILE A 3 38.06 34.25 1.47
CA ILE A 3 37.32 33.04 1.13
C ILE A 3 36.57 33.37 -0.16
N GLU A 4 37.01 32.85 -1.31
CA GLU A 4 36.18 32.85 -2.51
C GLU A 4 35.02 31.88 -2.28
N THR A 5 33.97 32.39 -1.66
CA THR A 5 32.65 31.79 -1.69
C THR A 5 32.18 31.84 -3.13
N ARG A 6 32.33 30.73 -3.89
CA ARG A 6 31.55 30.52 -5.12
C ARG A 6 30.10 30.88 -4.80
N PRO A 7 29.44 31.75 -5.59
CA PRO A 7 28.13 32.24 -5.25
C PRO A 7 27.17 31.06 -5.06
N PRO A 8 26.25 31.13 -4.07
CA PRO A 8 25.20 30.13 -3.94
C PRO A 8 24.41 30.09 -5.24
N VAL A 9 24.08 28.89 -5.75
CA VAL A 9 23.07 28.75 -6.81
C VAL A 9 21.71 28.96 -6.16
N LEU A 10 21.46 30.22 -5.79
CA LEU A 10 20.25 30.68 -5.14
C LEU A 10 19.27 31.07 -6.24
N LEU A 11 18.20 30.28 -6.36
CA LEU A 11 17.12 30.54 -7.29
C LEU A 11 15.95 31.19 -6.56
N ARG A 12 15.31 32.17 -7.19
CA ARG A 12 14.14 32.86 -6.64
C ARG A 12 12.97 32.73 -7.60
N PHE A 13 11.80 32.37 -7.07
CA PHE A 13 10.55 32.34 -7.83
C PHE A 13 9.40 32.80 -6.92
N GLY A 14 8.67 33.83 -7.34
CA GLY A 14 7.67 34.47 -6.49
C GLY A 14 8.25 34.94 -5.14
N VAL A 15 7.69 34.43 -4.04
CA VAL A 15 8.12 34.74 -2.65
C VAL A 15 9.12 33.73 -2.08
N PHE A 16 9.57 32.79 -2.91
CA PHE A 16 10.41 31.66 -2.51
C PHE A 16 11.86 31.84 -2.94
N GLU A 17 12.75 31.37 -2.08
CA GLU A 17 14.20 31.32 -2.28
C GLU A 17 14.64 29.87 -2.08
N VAL A 18 15.38 29.33 -3.05
CA VAL A 18 15.85 27.95 -3.04
C VAL A 18 17.36 27.94 -3.13
N ASP A 19 17.99 27.27 -2.17
CA ASP A 19 19.40 26.94 -2.23
C ASP A 19 19.55 25.48 -2.64
N LEU A 20 19.94 25.27 -3.90
CA LEU A 20 20.12 23.94 -4.48
C LEU A 20 21.31 23.17 -3.88
N ARG A 21 22.26 23.84 -3.20
CA ARG A 21 23.44 23.18 -2.64
C ARG A 21 23.15 22.53 -1.30
N VAL A 22 22.37 23.19 -0.46
CA VAL A 22 22.03 22.70 0.90
C VAL A 22 20.65 22.07 0.98
N GLY A 23 19.86 22.11 -0.09
CA GLY A 23 18.53 21.49 -0.11
C GLY A 23 17.48 22.28 0.66
N GLU A 24 17.60 23.61 0.70
CA GLU A 24 16.73 24.46 1.52
C GLU A 24 15.77 25.30 0.68
N LEU A 25 14.49 25.26 1.05
CA LEU A 25 13.45 26.16 0.57
C LEU A 25 13.12 27.18 1.66
N ARG A 26 13.07 28.47 1.31
CA ARG A 26 12.68 29.57 2.19
C ARG A 26 11.54 30.37 1.56
N LYS A 27 10.67 30.92 2.39
CA LYS A 27 9.64 31.89 2.02
C LYS A 27 9.85 33.15 2.84
N GLN A 28 10.14 34.26 2.18
CA GLN A 28 10.45 35.54 2.84
C GLN A 28 11.52 35.38 3.95
N GLY A 29 12.60 34.65 3.67
CA GLY A 29 13.69 34.38 4.62
C GLY A 29 13.41 33.29 5.66
N LYS A 30 12.17 32.83 5.84
CA LYS A 30 11.83 31.74 6.78
C LYS A 30 11.97 30.37 6.10
N ARG A 31 12.73 29.47 6.71
CA ARG A 31 12.89 28.09 6.21
C ARG A 31 11.55 27.34 6.24
N ILE A 32 11.22 26.72 5.11
CA ILE A 32 10.12 25.77 4.97
C ILE A 32 10.71 24.37 4.98
N LYS A 33 10.18 23.51 5.85
CA LYS A 33 10.59 22.10 5.87
C LYS A 33 9.94 21.39 4.70
N LEU A 34 10.75 21.05 3.70
CA LEU A 34 10.35 20.23 2.55
C LEU A 34 11.08 18.89 2.63
N GLN A 35 10.36 17.80 2.37
CA GLN A 35 10.96 16.46 2.30
C GLN A 35 11.87 16.36 1.06
N GLU A 36 12.87 15.48 1.09
CA GLU A 36 13.90 15.37 0.05
C GLU A 36 13.32 15.12 -1.34
N GLN A 37 12.37 14.18 -1.47
CA GLN A 37 11.79 13.83 -2.77
C GLN A 37 10.96 14.97 -3.40
N PRO A 38 10.03 15.66 -2.68
CA PRO A 38 9.42 16.90 -3.18
C PRO A 38 10.44 17.99 -3.54
N PHE A 39 11.55 18.10 -2.79
CA PHE A 39 12.61 19.07 -3.09
C PHE A 39 13.34 18.73 -4.40
N GLN A 40 13.65 17.44 -4.64
CA GLN A 40 14.26 17.01 -5.89
C GLN A 40 13.35 17.28 -7.10
N VAL A 41 12.04 17.05 -6.96
CA VAL A 41 11.06 17.41 -8.00
C VAL A 41 11.06 18.91 -8.26
N LEU A 42 11.07 19.73 -7.21
CA LEU A 42 11.21 21.19 -7.34
C LEU A 42 12.52 21.58 -8.02
N ALA A 43 13.64 20.93 -7.69
CA ALA A 43 14.94 21.23 -8.26
C ALA A 43 14.98 20.96 -9.78
N VAL A 44 14.43 19.85 -10.25
CA VAL A 44 14.33 19.56 -11.69
C VAL A 44 13.43 20.57 -12.41
N LEU A 45 12.29 20.92 -11.82
CA LEU A 45 11.38 21.92 -12.37
C LEU A 45 12.02 23.32 -12.43
N LEU A 46 12.87 23.67 -11.46
CA LEU A 46 13.59 24.94 -11.41
C LEU A 46 14.74 25.03 -12.42
N GLN A 47 15.28 23.89 -12.88
CA GLN A 47 16.30 23.87 -13.93
C GLN A 47 15.73 24.17 -15.32
N ARG A 48 14.43 23.94 -15.52
CA ARG A 48 13.73 24.15 -16.81
C ARG A 48 12.42 24.93 -16.61
N PRO A 49 12.49 26.19 -16.13
CA PRO A 49 11.29 26.99 -15.88
C PRO A 49 10.52 27.26 -17.17
N GLY A 50 9.19 27.11 -17.13
CA GLY A 50 8.32 27.29 -18.29
C GLY A 50 8.28 26.11 -19.27
N GLU A 51 9.14 25.10 -19.12
CA GLU A 51 9.13 23.89 -19.94
C GLU A 51 8.31 22.79 -19.27
N VAL A 52 7.74 21.91 -20.09
CA VAL A 52 7.06 20.71 -19.60
C VAL A 52 8.13 19.66 -19.30
N VAL A 53 8.31 19.33 -18.02
CA VAL A 53 9.13 18.20 -17.61
C VAL A 53 8.23 16.96 -17.60
N THR A 54 8.59 15.96 -18.39
CA THR A 54 7.76 14.77 -18.54
C THR A 54 7.82 13.89 -17.29
N ARG A 55 6.82 13.01 -17.17
CA ARG A 55 6.81 11.97 -16.12
C ARG A 55 8.07 11.10 -16.22
N GLU A 56 8.47 10.71 -17.42
CA GLU A 56 9.66 9.89 -17.67
C GLU A 56 10.97 10.63 -17.31
N GLU A 57 11.05 11.93 -17.59
CA GLU A 57 12.21 12.76 -17.20
C GLU A 57 12.31 12.90 -15.67
N LEU A 58 11.18 13.16 -15.00
CA LEU A 58 11.14 13.19 -13.54
C LEU A 58 11.52 11.83 -12.95
N ARG A 59 11.09 10.73 -13.57
CA ARG A 59 11.46 9.36 -13.18
C ARG A 59 12.97 9.16 -13.25
N SER A 60 13.56 9.42 -14.41
CA SER A 60 14.99 9.16 -14.66
C SER A 60 15.93 10.00 -13.78
N GLN A 61 15.55 11.23 -13.42
CA GLN A 61 16.40 12.13 -12.64
C GLN A 61 16.26 11.96 -11.12
N ASN A 62 15.06 11.61 -10.63
CA ASN A 62 14.77 11.61 -9.19
C ASN A 62 14.58 10.20 -8.61
N TRP A 63 14.42 9.17 -9.45
CA TRP A 63 14.31 7.77 -9.02
C TRP A 63 15.38 6.93 -9.74
N PRO A 64 16.32 6.31 -9.00
CA PRO A 64 17.26 5.34 -9.59
C PRO A 64 16.50 4.22 -10.32
N PRO A 65 17.06 3.67 -11.42
CA PRO A 65 16.40 2.65 -12.25
C PRO A 65 15.93 1.40 -11.46
N ASP A 66 16.52 1.14 -10.29
CA ASP A 66 16.18 0.02 -9.39
C ASP A 66 15.12 0.36 -8.31
N THR A 67 14.39 1.48 -8.47
CA THR A 67 13.32 1.90 -7.56
C THR A 67 11.97 1.40 -8.05
N PHE A 68 11.61 0.17 -7.66
CA PHE A 68 10.26 -0.39 -7.80
C PHE A 68 9.31 0.21 -6.76
N VAL A 69 8.97 1.48 -6.93
CA VAL A 69 7.83 2.15 -6.27
C VAL A 69 6.85 2.47 -7.38
N ASP A 70 5.55 2.50 -7.10
CA ASP A 70 4.57 3.09 -8.01
C ASP A 70 4.99 4.55 -8.28
N PHE A 71 5.64 4.74 -9.42
CA PHE A 71 6.24 5.99 -9.82
C PHE A 71 5.16 7.07 -9.92
N ASP A 72 3.99 6.72 -10.44
CA ASP A 72 2.90 7.66 -10.62
C ASP A 72 2.33 8.13 -9.28
N ASN A 73 2.12 7.21 -8.34
CA ASN A 73 1.64 7.57 -7.01
C ASN A 73 2.68 8.32 -6.18
N SER A 74 3.96 7.96 -6.28
CA SER A 74 5.03 8.67 -5.58
C SER A 74 5.28 10.08 -6.15
N LEU A 75 5.20 10.24 -7.48
CA LEU A 75 5.27 11.55 -8.14
C LEU A 75 4.07 12.42 -7.76
N ASN A 76 2.86 11.87 -7.78
CA ASN A 76 1.64 12.61 -7.37
C ASN A 76 1.74 13.05 -5.90
N THR A 77 2.22 12.17 -5.01
CA THR A 77 2.45 12.48 -3.59
C THR A 77 3.49 13.59 -3.42
N ALA A 78 4.60 13.52 -4.16
CA ALA A 78 5.66 14.52 -4.11
C ALA A 78 5.17 15.90 -4.59
N ILE A 79 4.40 15.94 -5.68
CA ILE A 79 3.78 17.16 -6.21
C ILE A 79 2.77 17.73 -5.22
N ASN A 80 1.94 16.90 -4.58
CA ASN A 80 0.97 17.39 -3.60
C ASN A 80 1.64 18.01 -2.38
N LYS A 81 2.69 17.38 -1.83
CA LYS A 81 3.48 17.95 -0.73
C LYS A 81 4.22 19.23 -1.14
N LEU A 82 4.68 19.29 -2.38
CA LEU A 82 5.30 20.50 -2.92
C LEU A 82 4.26 21.63 -3.04
N ARG A 83 3.06 21.34 -3.53
CA ARG A 83 1.94 22.29 -3.56
C ARG A 83 1.56 22.79 -2.18
N GLU A 84 1.45 21.89 -1.20
CA GLU A 84 1.18 22.26 0.19
C GLU A 84 2.25 23.21 0.75
N ALA A 85 3.53 22.91 0.52
CA ALA A 85 4.65 23.75 0.96
C ALA A 85 4.67 25.13 0.26
N LEU A 86 4.23 25.20 -1.00
CA LEU A 86 4.15 26.44 -1.77
C LEU A 86 2.82 27.20 -1.56
N GLY A 87 1.82 26.59 -0.91
CA GLY A 87 0.47 27.12 -0.83
C GLY A 87 -0.20 27.21 -2.22
N ASP A 88 0.07 26.23 -3.07
CA ASP A 88 -0.40 26.14 -4.46
C ASP A 88 -1.58 25.16 -4.60
N SER A 89 -2.44 25.36 -5.59
CA SER A 89 -3.60 24.49 -5.85
C SER A 89 -3.50 23.83 -7.22
N ALA A 90 -3.97 22.59 -7.35
CA ALA A 90 -4.05 21.91 -8.64
C ALA A 90 -5.14 22.51 -9.55
N ASP A 91 -6.24 22.99 -8.97
CA ASP A 91 -7.39 23.56 -9.71
C ASP A 91 -7.13 25.01 -10.15
N ASN A 92 -6.24 25.71 -9.46
CA ASN A 92 -5.83 27.08 -9.78
C ASN A 92 -4.30 27.24 -9.56
N PRO A 93 -3.46 26.69 -10.45
CA PRO A 93 -2.02 26.63 -10.25
C PRO A 93 -1.38 28.01 -10.41
N ARG A 94 -0.58 28.40 -9.41
CA ARG A 94 0.24 29.62 -9.42
C ARG A 94 1.71 29.32 -9.65
N PHE A 95 2.17 28.14 -9.27
CA PHE A 95 3.57 27.75 -9.39
C PHE A 95 3.74 26.50 -10.24
N ILE A 96 2.94 25.45 -10.00
CA ILE A 96 3.08 24.14 -10.65
C ILE A 96 1.80 23.76 -11.37
N GLU A 97 1.85 23.83 -12.69
CA GLU A 97 0.77 23.39 -13.57
C GLU A 97 0.89 21.90 -13.89
N THR A 98 -0.24 21.19 -13.83
CA THR A 98 -0.33 19.80 -14.28
C THR A 98 -0.82 19.76 -15.72
N LEU A 99 -0.04 19.15 -16.61
CA LEU A 99 -0.49 18.83 -17.96
C LEU A 99 -0.90 17.34 -18.01
N PRO A 100 -2.20 17.03 -18.14
CA PRO A 100 -2.69 15.66 -18.13
C PRO A 100 -1.94 14.77 -19.12
N ARG A 101 -1.49 13.60 -18.64
CA ARG A 101 -0.75 12.59 -19.41
C ARG A 101 0.60 13.04 -20.00
N ARG A 102 1.09 14.25 -19.67
CA ARG A 102 2.39 14.75 -20.15
C ARG A 102 3.39 14.92 -19.01
N GLY A 103 3.00 15.63 -17.96
CA GLY A 103 3.91 15.93 -16.86
C GLY A 103 3.56 17.23 -16.14
N TYR A 104 4.59 17.92 -15.68
CA TYR A 104 4.46 19.10 -14.85
C TYR A 104 5.29 20.25 -15.41
N ARG A 105 4.79 21.48 -15.21
CA ARG A 105 5.47 22.69 -15.65
C ARG A 105 5.52 23.69 -14.51
N LEU A 106 6.70 24.24 -14.26
CA LEU A 106 6.84 25.41 -13.39
C LEU A 106 6.46 26.64 -14.20
N ILE A 107 5.37 27.31 -13.81
CA ILE A 107 4.84 28.48 -14.51
C ILE A 107 5.27 29.81 -13.87
N ALA A 108 5.96 29.76 -12.72
CA ALA A 108 6.47 30.94 -12.06
C ALA A 108 7.80 31.40 -12.68
N PRO A 109 8.00 32.72 -12.89
CA PRO A 109 9.29 33.26 -13.32
C PRO A 109 10.39 32.93 -12.31
N VAL A 110 11.49 32.34 -12.80
CA VAL A 110 12.67 32.03 -11.99
C VAL A 110 13.76 33.05 -12.30
N THR A 111 14.34 33.62 -11.25
CA THR A 111 15.50 34.50 -11.33
C THR A 111 16.66 33.84 -10.61
N GLY A 112 17.77 33.62 -11.31
CA GLY A 112 19.04 33.25 -10.68
C GLY A 112 19.70 34.50 -10.13
N VAL A 113 20.20 34.42 -8.89
CA VAL A 113 21.07 35.49 -8.34
C VAL A 113 22.50 35.21 -8.79
N ASP A 114 22.72 35.24 -10.10
CA ASP A 114 24.08 35.24 -10.66
C ASP A 114 24.51 36.70 -10.83
N GLY A 115 25.29 37.17 -9.87
CA GLY A 115 26.16 38.30 -10.09
C GLY A 115 27.09 38.00 -11.27
N THR A 116 27.30 39.02 -12.10
CA THR A 116 28.26 39.13 -13.22
C THR A 116 27.87 38.49 -14.56
N THR A 117 27.18 39.32 -15.36
CA THR A 117 27.56 39.76 -16.70
C THR A 117 28.81 39.10 -17.28
N ARG A 118 28.66 38.32 -18.36
CA ARG A 118 29.77 37.91 -19.23
C ARG A 118 30.37 39.16 -19.89
N GLY A 119 31.56 39.54 -19.45
CA GLY A 119 32.47 40.47 -20.11
C GLY A 119 33.88 39.89 -20.07
N ALA A 120 34.54 39.90 -21.22
CA ALA A 120 35.83 39.28 -21.51
C ALA A 120 36.99 39.73 -20.59
N GLY A 121 38.00 38.87 -20.41
CA GLY A 121 39.28 39.27 -19.83
C GLY A 121 40.17 38.11 -19.37
N THR A 122 41.28 37.93 -20.08
CA THR A 122 42.40 37.01 -19.88
C THR A 122 43.20 37.20 -18.57
N GLY A 123 43.84 36.14 -18.04
CA GLY A 123 45.10 36.28 -17.27
C GLY A 123 45.40 35.32 -16.08
N VAL A 124 46.10 34.20 -16.36
CA VAL A 124 47.34 33.65 -15.73
C VAL A 124 47.51 33.41 -14.19
N SER A 125 48.04 32.20 -13.88
CA SER A 125 48.91 31.73 -12.75
C SER A 125 48.34 31.59 -11.32
N ALA A 126 48.77 30.69 -10.43
CA ALA A 126 49.59 29.45 -10.42
C ALA A 126 49.63 28.91 -8.95
N ALA A 127 49.89 27.60 -8.78
CA ALA A 127 50.58 26.91 -7.66
C ALA A 127 49.86 26.42 -6.36
N ALA A 128 49.69 25.08 -6.31
CA ALA A 128 50.09 24.05 -5.31
C ALA A 128 49.51 23.94 -3.86
N PRO A 129 49.41 22.70 -3.27
CA PRO A 129 48.64 22.38 -2.06
C PRO A 129 49.48 21.96 -0.82
N PRO A 130 48.86 21.67 0.35
CA PRO A 130 49.14 20.36 0.97
C PRO A 130 47.95 19.68 1.70
N SER A 131 48.29 18.51 2.26
CA SER A 131 47.55 17.31 2.64
C SER A 131 46.88 17.27 4.03
N GLY A 132 45.79 16.49 4.16
CA GLY A 132 45.17 16.16 5.45
C GLY A 132 43.86 15.35 5.35
N ARG A 133 43.87 14.18 4.68
CA ARG A 133 42.62 13.48 4.26
C ARG A 133 42.36 12.10 4.90
N LYS A 134 42.94 11.77 6.06
CA LYS A 134 42.79 10.41 6.63
C LYS A 134 41.71 10.25 7.71
N MET A 135 41.23 11.33 8.33
CA MET A 135 40.26 11.23 9.45
C MET A 135 38.80 11.54 9.04
N VAL A 136 38.59 12.30 7.96
CA VAL A 136 37.24 12.64 7.44
C VAL A 136 36.60 11.48 6.67
N VAL A 137 37.41 10.60 6.08
CA VAL A 137 36.92 9.47 5.28
C VAL A 137 36.21 8.43 6.15
N THR A 138 36.68 8.19 7.38
CA THR A 138 36.11 7.16 8.26
C THR A 138 34.71 7.55 8.78
N VAL A 139 34.48 8.82 9.11
CA VAL A 139 33.17 9.30 9.59
C VAL A 139 32.14 9.31 8.46
N ALA A 140 32.54 9.70 7.24
CA ALA A 140 31.66 9.68 6.08
C ALA A 140 31.20 8.26 5.70
N ILE A 141 32.07 7.26 5.84
CA ILE A 141 31.72 5.84 5.57
C ILE A 141 30.69 5.32 6.59
N VAL A 142 30.84 5.65 7.87
CA VAL A 142 29.89 5.21 8.91
C VAL A 142 28.51 5.85 8.73
N VAL A 143 28.45 7.15 8.43
CA VAL A 143 27.17 7.85 8.19
C VAL A 143 26.46 7.29 6.95
N LEU A 144 27.22 7.00 5.88
CA LEU A 144 26.67 6.38 4.66
C LEU A 144 26.15 4.96 4.94
N ALA A 145 26.90 4.16 5.71
CA ALA A 145 26.49 2.81 6.07
C ALA A 145 25.23 2.80 6.95
N VAL A 146 25.11 3.72 7.92
CA VAL A 146 23.89 3.86 8.75
C VAL A 146 22.70 4.37 7.92
N GLY A 147 22.92 5.31 7.00
CA GLY A 147 21.88 5.79 6.08
C GLY A 147 21.36 4.69 5.16
N ILE A 148 22.26 3.88 4.59
CA ILE A 148 21.91 2.73 3.76
C ILE A 148 21.18 1.66 4.58
N ALA A 149 21.67 1.32 5.78
CA ALA A 149 21.00 0.39 6.67
C ALA A 149 19.61 0.89 7.09
N GLY A 150 19.47 2.19 7.36
CA GLY A 150 18.19 2.84 7.64
C GLY A 150 17.22 2.79 6.45
N ALA A 151 17.71 3.06 5.25
CA ALA A 151 16.90 2.98 4.03
C ALA A 151 16.48 1.55 3.70
N LEU A 152 17.39 0.57 3.86
CA LEU A 152 17.09 -0.86 3.64
C LEU A 152 16.09 -1.39 4.67
N THR A 153 16.22 -1.02 5.94
CA THR A 153 15.27 -1.42 6.99
C THR A 153 13.92 -0.73 6.81
N TRP A 154 13.88 0.53 6.37
CA TRP A 154 12.63 1.23 6.07
C TRP A 154 11.92 0.64 4.85
N ARG A 155 12.67 0.35 3.78
CA ARG A 155 12.15 -0.26 2.54
C ARG A 155 11.68 -1.70 2.76
N ALA A 156 12.34 -2.43 3.66
CA ALA A 156 11.91 -3.77 4.08
C ALA A 156 10.64 -3.77 4.96
N ARG A 157 10.29 -2.64 5.59
CA ARG A 157 9.12 -2.48 6.47
C ARG A 157 7.90 -1.87 5.78
N GLN A 158 8.02 -1.41 4.54
CA GLN A 158 6.88 -0.87 3.81
C GLN A 158 6.05 -2.03 3.27
N ALA A 159 4.89 -2.25 3.89
CA ALA A 159 3.91 -3.25 3.51
C ALA A 159 3.60 -3.13 2.01
N ARG A 160 3.89 -4.20 1.26
CA ARG A 160 3.49 -4.30 -0.16
C ARG A 160 1.97 -4.27 -0.22
N HIS A 161 1.41 -3.34 -0.98
CA HIS A 161 0.01 -3.45 -1.41
C HIS A 161 -0.12 -4.68 -2.31
N LEU A 162 -1.22 -5.43 -2.16
CA LEU A 162 -1.51 -6.56 -3.02
C LEU A 162 -1.79 -6.07 -4.45
N THR A 163 -1.64 -6.96 -5.41
CA THR A 163 -1.86 -6.75 -6.83
C THR A 163 -2.85 -7.80 -7.36
N GLU A 164 -3.38 -7.60 -8.56
CA GLU A 164 -4.33 -8.52 -9.22
C GLU A 164 -3.82 -9.97 -9.39
N ARG A 165 -2.51 -10.20 -9.22
CA ARG A 165 -1.89 -11.53 -9.33
C ARG A 165 -1.60 -12.16 -7.98
N ASP A 166 -1.78 -11.41 -6.90
CA ASP A 166 -1.43 -11.87 -5.57
C ASP A 166 -2.54 -12.78 -5.04
N THR A 167 -2.12 -13.97 -4.59
CA THR A 167 -3.03 -14.94 -3.98
C THR A 167 -3.10 -14.74 -2.47
N ILE A 168 -4.29 -14.97 -1.93
CA ILE A 168 -4.56 -14.91 -0.50
C ILE A 168 -4.95 -16.31 -0.02
N VAL A 169 -4.44 -16.71 1.14
CA VAL A 169 -4.94 -17.90 1.84
C VAL A 169 -5.94 -17.46 2.88
N LEU A 170 -7.13 -18.02 2.82
CA LEU A 170 -8.19 -17.79 3.79
C LEU A 170 -8.12 -18.82 4.92
N GLY A 171 -7.98 -18.34 6.16
CA GLY A 171 -7.97 -19.15 7.37
C GLY A 171 -9.37 -19.45 7.92
N ASP A 172 -9.43 -20.34 8.91
CA ASP A 172 -10.66 -20.62 9.63
C ASP A 172 -10.97 -19.53 10.65
N PHE A 173 -12.27 -19.26 10.85
CA PHE A 173 -12.68 -18.28 11.85
C PHE A 173 -12.42 -18.78 13.27
N ALA A 174 -11.84 -17.92 14.11
CA ALA A 174 -11.81 -18.09 15.55
C ALA A 174 -13.19 -17.73 16.13
N ASN A 175 -13.96 -18.74 16.55
CA ASN A 175 -15.28 -18.56 17.14
C ASN A 175 -15.18 -18.59 18.67
N SER A 176 -15.47 -17.46 19.31
CA SER A 176 -15.54 -17.32 20.78
C SER A 176 -16.95 -17.03 21.28
N THR A 177 -17.98 -17.27 20.46
CA THR A 177 -19.39 -17.02 20.82
C THR A 177 -20.02 -18.17 21.59
N GLY A 178 -19.46 -19.38 21.47
CA GLY A 178 -20.06 -20.62 21.97
C GLY A 178 -21.15 -21.23 21.08
N ASP A 179 -21.53 -20.57 19.97
CA ASP A 179 -22.51 -21.07 19.02
C ASP A 179 -21.82 -21.75 17.82
N PRO A 180 -21.98 -23.06 17.62
CA PRO A 180 -21.31 -23.79 16.54
C PRO A 180 -21.86 -23.45 15.15
N VAL A 181 -22.95 -22.69 15.04
CA VAL A 181 -23.47 -22.19 13.77
C VAL A 181 -22.42 -21.45 12.96
N PHE A 182 -21.45 -20.82 13.62
CA PHE A 182 -20.43 -19.99 12.96
C PHE A 182 -19.21 -20.80 12.52
N ASP A 183 -19.06 -22.04 12.98
CA ASP A 183 -17.90 -22.87 12.70
C ASP A 183 -17.93 -23.37 11.25
N GLY A 184 -17.02 -22.84 10.43
CA GLY A 184 -16.96 -23.10 8.98
C GLY A 184 -17.88 -22.21 8.15
N THR A 185 -19.06 -21.86 8.67
CA THR A 185 -20.06 -21.03 7.98
C THR A 185 -19.53 -19.65 7.60
N LEU A 186 -18.82 -18.97 8.50
CA LEU A 186 -18.30 -17.62 8.22
C LEU A 186 -17.14 -17.64 7.22
N ARG A 187 -16.34 -18.72 7.21
CA ARG A 187 -15.30 -18.92 6.20
C ARG A 187 -15.93 -19.06 4.82
N GLU A 188 -16.99 -19.87 4.70
CA GLU A 188 -17.73 -20.06 3.45
C GLU A 188 -18.37 -18.76 2.96
N GLY A 189 -19.01 -18.00 3.85
CA GLY A 189 -19.55 -16.69 3.47
C GLY A 189 -18.47 -15.71 3.01
N LEU A 190 -17.30 -15.75 3.65
CA LEU A 190 -16.19 -14.87 3.30
C LEU A 190 -15.51 -15.28 1.99
N SER A 191 -15.35 -16.58 1.69
CA SER A 191 -14.80 -17.03 0.41
C SER A 191 -15.66 -16.51 -0.74
N VAL A 192 -16.99 -16.65 -0.66
CA VAL A 192 -17.92 -16.15 -1.69
C VAL A 192 -17.83 -14.63 -1.87
N GLN A 193 -17.62 -13.87 -0.80
CA GLN A 193 -17.43 -12.40 -0.90
C GLN A 193 -16.11 -12.00 -1.55
N LEU A 194 -15.05 -12.78 -1.33
CA LEU A 194 -13.72 -12.51 -1.87
C LEU A 194 -13.56 -12.99 -3.31
N GLU A 195 -14.20 -14.10 -3.69
CA GLU A 195 -14.20 -14.62 -5.07
C GLU A 195 -14.90 -13.70 -6.07
N GLN A 196 -15.79 -12.84 -5.58
CA GLN A 196 -16.38 -11.78 -6.42
C GLN A 196 -15.36 -10.68 -6.79
N SER A 197 -14.20 -10.62 -6.15
CA SER A 197 -13.17 -9.64 -6.47
C SER A 197 -12.43 -10.05 -7.74
N PRO A 198 -12.36 -9.21 -8.79
CA PRO A 198 -11.44 -9.43 -9.89
C PRO A 198 -9.99 -9.04 -9.52
N PHE A 199 -9.76 -8.51 -8.31
CA PHE A 199 -8.47 -8.04 -7.83
C PHE A 199 -7.81 -9.03 -6.87
N LEU A 200 -8.59 -9.80 -6.11
CA LEU A 200 -8.08 -10.78 -5.16
C LEU A 200 -8.30 -12.19 -5.70
N SER A 201 -7.26 -13.01 -5.65
CA SER A 201 -7.37 -14.44 -5.94
C SER A 201 -7.21 -15.25 -4.66
N LEU A 202 -8.12 -16.20 -4.40
CA LEU A 202 -7.97 -17.13 -3.29
C LEU A 202 -7.17 -18.36 -3.73
N VAL A 203 -6.34 -18.89 -2.83
CA VAL A 203 -5.79 -20.24 -3.00
C VAL A 203 -6.94 -21.24 -2.89
N SER A 204 -7.02 -22.17 -3.86
CA SER A 204 -8.07 -23.18 -3.89
C SER A 204 -7.96 -24.16 -2.72
N GLU A 205 -9.10 -24.72 -2.29
CA GLU A 205 -9.15 -25.76 -1.26
C GLU A 205 -8.26 -26.96 -1.61
N GLU A 206 -8.20 -27.34 -2.90
CA GLU A 206 -7.30 -28.40 -3.34
C GLU A 206 -5.83 -28.03 -3.12
N GLY A 207 -5.43 -26.80 -3.46
CA GLY A 207 -4.07 -26.29 -3.23
C GLY A 207 -3.71 -26.26 -1.74
N ILE A 208 -4.66 -25.90 -0.89
CA ILE A 208 -4.52 -25.95 0.57
C ILE A 208 -4.32 -27.40 1.03
N HIS A 209 -5.19 -28.34 0.63
CA HIS A 209 -5.10 -29.75 1.02
C HIS A 209 -3.81 -30.42 0.54
N GLN A 210 -3.34 -30.10 -0.67
CA GLN A 210 -2.06 -30.58 -1.17
C GLN A 210 -0.90 -30.04 -0.32
N THR A 211 -0.95 -28.75 0.04
CA THR A 211 0.06 -28.12 0.88
C THR A 211 0.10 -28.70 2.29
N LEU A 212 -1.06 -28.90 2.91
CA LEU A 212 -1.17 -29.56 4.22
C LEU A 212 -0.58 -30.98 4.20
N ARG A 213 -0.85 -31.76 3.14
CA ARG A 213 -0.25 -33.09 2.97
C ARG A 213 1.27 -33.04 2.84
N MET A 214 1.81 -32.07 2.10
CA MET A 214 3.27 -31.84 2.03
C MET A 214 3.87 -31.36 3.35
N MET A 215 3.06 -30.82 4.26
CA MET A 215 3.43 -30.46 5.63
C MET A 215 3.20 -31.60 6.63
N GLU A 216 2.86 -32.81 6.16
CA GLU A 216 2.54 -33.98 6.99
C GLU A 216 1.36 -33.74 7.94
N ARG A 217 0.42 -32.89 7.54
CA ARG A 217 -0.81 -32.59 8.29
C ARG A 217 -2.04 -33.22 7.60
N PRO A 218 -3.07 -33.65 8.37
CA PRO A 218 -4.34 -34.10 7.79
C PRO A 218 -5.00 -33.03 6.90
N ALA A 219 -5.70 -33.45 5.84
CA ALA A 219 -6.36 -32.50 4.93
C ALA A 219 -7.44 -31.66 5.63
N ASN A 220 -8.11 -32.22 6.63
CA ASN A 220 -9.12 -31.54 7.44
C ASN A 220 -8.54 -30.74 8.62
N THR A 221 -7.25 -30.44 8.61
CA THR A 221 -6.61 -29.63 9.66
C THR A 221 -7.23 -28.24 9.66
N ARG A 222 -7.68 -27.79 10.84
CA ARG A 222 -8.18 -26.43 11.02
C ARG A 222 -7.05 -25.42 10.72
N LEU A 223 -7.31 -24.48 9.84
CA LEU A 223 -6.40 -23.40 9.49
C LEU A 223 -6.43 -22.31 10.56
N THR A 224 -5.69 -22.53 11.65
CA THR A 224 -5.41 -21.46 12.63
C THR A 224 -4.50 -20.40 12.00
N PRO A 225 -4.44 -19.17 12.53
CA PRO A 225 -3.60 -18.10 11.95
C PRO A 225 -2.15 -18.52 11.67
N GLU A 226 -1.57 -19.32 12.56
CA GLU A 226 -0.22 -19.87 12.40
C GLU A 226 -0.14 -20.81 11.19
N ILE A 227 -1.10 -21.72 11.05
CA ILE A 227 -1.16 -22.69 9.95
C ILE A 227 -1.53 -22.00 8.64
N THR A 228 -2.49 -21.07 8.64
CA THR A 228 -2.86 -20.23 7.49
C THR A 228 -1.62 -19.55 6.93
N ARG A 229 -0.77 -18.97 7.79
CA ARG A 229 0.48 -18.34 7.37
C ARG A 229 1.51 -19.35 6.84
N GLU A 230 1.68 -20.52 7.50
CA GLU A 230 2.58 -21.58 7.00
C GLU A 230 2.16 -22.05 5.60
N VAL A 231 0.86 -22.29 5.37
CA VAL A 231 0.29 -22.65 4.07
C VAL A 231 0.54 -21.52 3.08
N CYS A 232 0.24 -20.26 3.45
CA CYS A 232 0.45 -19.12 2.58
C CYS A 232 1.90 -18.96 2.12
N GLN A 233 2.87 -19.13 3.01
CA GLN A 233 4.29 -19.10 2.63
C GLN A 233 4.63 -20.18 1.60
N ARG A 234 4.10 -21.40 1.78
CA ARG A 234 4.37 -22.55 0.91
C ARG A 234 3.68 -22.45 -0.44
N THR A 235 2.50 -21.85 -0.50
CA THR A 235 1.80 -21.56 -1.75
C THR A 235 2.30 -20.29 -2.44
N SER A 236 3.33 -19.64 -1.88
CA SER A 236 3.83 -18.33 -2.34
C SER A 236 2.73 -17.25 -2.41
N GLY A 237 1.76 -17.32 -1.49
CA GLY A 237 0.72 -16.32 -1.35
C GLY A 237 1.26 -15.02 -0.74
N ALA A 238 0.57 -13.93 -1.03
CA ALA A 238 0.97 -12.61 -0.59
C ALA A 238 0.43 -12.26 0.80
N ALA A 239 -0.80 -12.70 1.11
CA ALA A 239 -1.44 -12.46 2.40
C ALA A 239 -2.19 -13.69 2.94
N ALA A 240 -2.16 -13.82 4.27
CA ALA A 240 -3.00 -14.74 5.01
C ALA A 240 -4.12 -13.90 5.64
N LEU A 241 -5.37 -14.31 5.41
CA LEU A 241 -6.55 -13.61 5.90
C LEU A 241 -7.24 -14.50 6.94
N ASP A 242 -7.30 -14.03 8.17
CA ASP A 242 -7.95 -14.72 9.28
C ASP A 242 -9.16 -13.92 9.78
N GLY A 243 -10.20 -14.64 10.19
CA GLY A 243 -11.41 -14.07 10.77
C GLY A 243 -11.57 -14.46 12.24
N SER A 244 -12.24 -13.62 13.01
CA SER A 244 -12.69 -13.98 14.36
C SER A 244 -14.07 -13.40 14.63
N ILE A 245 -14.87 -14.13 15.39
CA ILE A 245 -16.17 -13.68 15.90
C ILE A 245 -16.24 -13.91 17.40
N ALA A 246 -16.71 -12.90 18.13
CA ALA A 246 -16.94 -12.97 19.57
C ALA A 246 -18.26 -12.28 19.92
N LEU A 247 -18.91 -12.74 21.00
CA LEU A 247 -20.04 -12.05 21.60
C LEU A 247 -19.50 -11.13 22.70
N ILE A 248 -19.52 -9.82 22.46
CA ILE A 248 -19.06 -8.79 23.40
C ILE A 248 -20.30 -8.09 23.97
N GLY A 249 -20.60 -8.33 25.24
CA GLY A 249 -21.85 -7.85 25.83
C GLY A 249 -23.06 -8.50 25.15
N THR A 250 -23.80 -7.72 24.36
CA THR A 250 -24.97 -8.17 23.60
C THR A 250 -24.77 -8.17 22.09
N GLN A 251 -23.58 -7.81 21.60
CA GLN A 251 -23.30 -7.66 20.17
C GLN A 251 -22.26 -8.66 19.71
N TYR A 252 -22.47 -9.20 18.51
CA TYR A 252 -21.45 -9.98 17.81
C TYR A 252 -20.45 -9.02 17.18
N ASN A 253 -19.18 -9.19 17.53
CA ASN A 253 -18.08 -8.45 16.93
C ASN A 253 -17.31 -9.38 16.00
N LEU A 254 -17.21 -9.00 14.72
CA LEU A 254 -16.45 -9.68 13.68
C LEU A 254 -15.21 -8.87 13.32
N ILE A 255 -14.05 -9.51 13.39
CA ILE A 255 -12.77 -8.91 13.01
C ILE A 255 -12.14 -9.75 11.92
N LEU A 256 -11.72 -9.10 10.83
CA LEU A 256 -10.88 -9.70 9.81
C LEU A 256 -9.47 -9.09 9.88
N LYS A 257 -8.45 -9.91 9.69
CA LYS A 257 -7.04 -9.50 9.68
C LYS A 257 -6.31 -10.12 8.51
N ALA A 258 -5.75 -9.28 7.66
CA ALA A 258 -4.83 -9.69 6.61
C ALA A 258 -3.39 -9.41 7.07
N VAL A 259 -2.55 -10.44 7.05
CA VAL A 259 -1.13 -10.33 7.38
C VAL A 259 -0.27 -10.77 6.19
N ASN A 260 0.91 -10.16 6.06
CA ASN A 260 1.87 -10.54 5.05
C ASN A 260 2.40 -11.95 5.34
N CYS A 261 2.41 -12.81 4.33
CA CYS A 261 2.76 -14.21 4.56
C CYS A 261 4.22 -14.40 4.96
N VAL A 262 5.14 -13.55 4.50
CA VAL A 262 6.57 -13.73 4.75
C VAL A 262 6.97 -13.20 6.12
N ASN A 263 6.67 -11.93 6.41
CA ASN A 263 7.15 -11.27 7.61
C ASN A 263 6.12 -11.20 8.75
N GLY A 264 4.84 -11.52 8.48
CA GLY A 264 3.77 -11.49 9.46
C GLY A 264 3.25 -10.09 9.80
N ASP A 265 3.69 -9.05 9.08
CA ASP A 265 3.22 -7.68 9.30
C ASP A 265 1.72 -7.57 9.00
N LEU A 266 1.00 -6.78 9.79
CA LEU A 266 -0.40 -6.47 9.54
C LEU A 266 -0.52 -5.61 8.27
N LEU A 267 -1.20 -6.14 7.25
CA LEU A 267 -1.51 -5.41 6.02
C LEU A 267 -2.79 -4.58 6.17
N ALA A 268 -3.83 -5.22 6.70
CA ALA A 268 -5.13 -4.58 6.91
C ALA A 268 -5.90 -5.29 8.02
N SER A 269 -6.78 -4.55 8.69
CA SER A 269 -7.78 -5.11 9.59
C SER A 269 -9.10 -4.39 9.41
N THR A 270 -10.20 -5.13 9.51
CA THR A 270 -11.57 -4.59 9.46
C THR A 270 -12.37 -5.16 10.62
N GLU A 271 -13.38 -4.40 11.02
CA GLU A 271 -14.25 -4.73 12.16
C GLU A 271 -15.69 -4.39 11.77
N ALA A 272 -16.63 -5.25 12.15
CA ALA A 272 -18.05 -5.05 11.95
C ALA A 272 -18.84 -5.66 13.11
N GLU A 273 -19.97 -5.04 13.43
CA GLU A 273 -20.83 -5.45 14.54
C GLU A 273 -22.20 -5.90 14.04
N ALA A 274 -22.78 -6.89 14.71
CA ALA A 274 -24.16 -7.31 14.54
C ALA A 274 -24.86 -7.38 15.89
N ASN A 275 -26.08 -6.84 15.97
CA ASN A 275 -26.86 -6.81 17.21
C ASN A 275 -27.48 -8.17 17.55
N ASP A 276 -27.59 -9.06 16.56
CA ASP A 276 -28.15 -10.39 16.70
C ASP A 276 -27.54 -11.32 15.65
N LYS A 277 -27.87 -12.60 15.80
CA LYS A 277 -27.37 -13.66 14.94
C LYS A 277 -27.79 -13.48 13.47
N SER A 278 -29.02 -13.04 13.19
CA SER A 278 -29.49 -12.87 11.80
C SER A 278 -28.71 -11.81 11.02
N HIS A 279 -28.17 -10.80 11.69
CA HIS A 279 -27.39 -9.74 11.04
C HIS A 279 -25.89 -10.04 10.90
N VAL A 280 -25.42 -11.21 11.36
CA VAL A 280 -23.99 -11.56 11.29
C VAL A 280 -23.50 -11.68 9.84
N LEU A 281 -24.32 -12.19 8.92
CA LEU A 281 -23.94 -12.32 7.50
C LEU A 281 -23.84 -10.96 6.80
N ASP A 282 -24.72 -10.02 7.13
CA ASP A 282 -24.63 -8.63 6.66
C ASP A 282 -23.36 -7.94 7.20
N ALA A 283 -23.06 -8.10 8.50
CA ALA A 283 -21.82 -7.59 9.09
C ALA A 283 -20.58 -8.20 8.45
N LEU A 284 -20.59 -9.51 8.16
CA LEU A 284 -19.51 -10.19 7.43
C LEU A 284 -19.33 -9.60 6.03
N GLY A 285 -20.42 -9.38 5.28
CA GLY A 285 -20.39 -8.75 3.97
C GLY A 285 -19.73 -7.37 4.01
N LYS A 286 -20.14 -6.51 4.95
CA LYS A 286 -19.53 -5.17 5.15
C LYS A 286 -18.03 -5.25 5.48
N ALA A 287 -17.66 -6.15 6.38
CA ALA A 287 -16.26 -6.36 6.75
C ALA A 287 -15.42 -6.84 5.56
N ALA A 288 -15.99 -7.71 4.70
CA ALA A 288 -15.36 -8.22 3.50
C ALA A 288 -15.17 -7.15 2.41
N SER A 289 -16.20 -6.36 2.11
CA SER A 289 -16.10 -5.24 1.16
C SER A 289 -15.05 -4.21 1.59
N GLU A 290 -15.02 -3.90 2.89
CA GLU A 290 -14.01 -3.01 3.46
C GLU A 290 -12.61 -3.63 3.42
N MET A 291 -12.48 -4.93 3.64
CA MET A 291 -11.19 -5.64 3.56
C MET A 291 -10.65 -5.60 2.13
N ARG A 292 -11.49 -5.92 1.14
CA ARG A 292 -11.17 -5.80 -0.29
C ARG A 292 -10.65 -4.40 -0.64
N ARG A 293 -11.33 -3.35 -0.16
CA ARG A 293 -10.90 -1.96 -0.33
C ARG A 293 -9.51 -1.69 0.26
N ARG A 294 -9.28 -2.11 1.51
CA ARG A 294 -7.99 -1.89 2.21
C ARG A 294 -6.84 -2.65 1.57
N LEU A 295 -7.13 -3.81 0.98
CA LEU A 295 -6.15 -4.63 0.28
C LEU A 295 -5.79 -4.11 -1.11
N GLY A 296 -6.50 -3.11 -1.63
CA GLY A 296 -6.15 -2.41 -2.86
C GLY A 296 -7.22 -2.43 -3.95
N GLU A 297 -8.37 -3.07 -3.72
CA GLU A 297 -9.46 -3.07 -4.70
C GLU A 297 -10.07 -1.67 -4.85
N SER A 298 -10.25 -1.23 -6.09
CA SER A 298 -10.83 0.08 -6.40
C SER A 298 -12.31 0.19 -6.00
N LEU A 299 -12.76 1.39 -5.64
CA LEU A 299 -14.17 1.66 -5.34
C LEU A 299 -15.10 1.35 -6.51
N SER A 300 -14.66 1.62 -7.76
CA SER A 300 -15.45 1.30 -8.96
C SER A 300 -15.64 -0.20 -9.17
N THR A 301 -14.63 -1.00 -8.81
CA THR A 301 -14.71 -2.46 -8.87
C THR A 301 -15.66 -2.97 -7.80
N LEU A 302 -15.53 -2.49 -6.57
CA LEU A 302 -16.44 -2.85 -5.46
C LEU A 302 -17.90 -2.52 -5.80
N GLN A 303 -18.19 -1.33 -6.34
CA GLN A 303 -19.56 -0.97 -6.71
C GLN A 303 -20.18 -1.92 -7.76
N ARG A 304 -19.35 -2.54 -8.61
CA ARG A 304 -19.81 -3.44 -9.67
C ARG A 304 -19.91 -4.90 -9.22
N TYR A 305 -19.01 -5.35 -8.35
CA TYR A 305 -18.83 -6.77 -8.00
C TYR A 305 -18.99 -7.03 -6.49
N ASN A 306 -19.87 -6.30 -5.82
CA ASN A 306 -20.15 -6.49 -4.40
C ASN A 306 -21.63 -6.83 -4.21
N THR A 307 -22.00 -8.02 -4.68
CA THR A 307 -23.32 -8.58 -4.43
C THR A 307 -23.42 -8.91 -2.93
N PRO A 308 -24.47 -8.42 -2.23
CA PRO A 308 -24.69 -8.75 -0.83
C PRO A 308 -24.64 -10.25 -0.58
N LEU A 309 -24.08 -10.67 0.56
CA LEU A 309 -23.84 -12.10 0.83
C LEU A 309 -25.12 -12.93 0.76
N GLU A 310 -26.24 -12.35 1.20
CA GLU A 310 -27.57 -12.99 1.15
C GLU A 310 -28.04 -13.29 -0.28
N GLN A 311 -27.63 -12.46 -1.26
CA GLN A 311 -27.94 -12.64 -2.68
C GLN A 311 -26.92 -13.54 -3.39
N GLY A 312 -25.68 -13.59 -2.89
CA GLY A 312 -24.63 -14.46 -3.42
C GLY A 312 -24.63 -15.87 -2.81
N THR A 313 -25.34 -16.09 -1.71
CA THR A 313 -25.46 -17.38 -1.01
C THR A 313 -26.89 -17.58 -0.48
N THR A 314 -27.17 -17.10 0.73
CA THR A 314 -28.44 -17.20 1.44
C THR A 314 -28.49 -16.21 2.61
N PRO A 315 -29.66 -15.65 2.97
CA PRO A 315 -29.84 -14.95 4.24
C PRO A 315 -29.89 -15.90 5.46
N SER A 316 -30.05 -17.21 5.26
CA SER A 316 -30.20 -18.19 6.33
C SER A 316 -28.83 -18.74 6.77
N LEU A 317 -28.38 -18.31 7.95
CA LEU A 317 -27.18 -18.86 8.59
C LEU A 317 -27.20 -20.38 8.71
N GLY A 318 -28.37 -20.95 9.04
CA GLY A 318 -28.51 -22.41 9.15
C GLY A 318 -28.38 -23.11 7.80
N ALA A 319 -28.90 -22.49 6.73
CA ALA A 319 -28.75 -23.05 5.39
C ALA A 319 -27.28 -22.98 4.93
N LEU A 320 -26.60 -21.85 5.16
CA LEU A 320 -25.17 -21.70 4.83
C LEU A 320 -24.30 -22.66 5.64
N GLN A 321 -24.62 -22.89 6.91
CA GLN A 321 -23.94 -23.89 7.73
C GLN A 321 -24.12 -25.29 7.15
N ALA A 322 -25.34 -25.68 6.80
CA ALA A 322 -25.63 -26.97 6.21
C ALA A 322 -24.84 -27.16 4.90
N PHE A 323 -24.82 -26.14 4.04
CA PHE A 323 -24.03 -26.15 2.82
C PHE A 323 -22.53 -26.32 3.09
N SER A 324 -21.96 -25.52 4.00
CA SER A 324 -20.54 -25.61 4.38
C SER A 324 -20.16 -27.00 4.92
N GLN A 325 -21.06 -27.65 5.66
CA GLN A 325 -20.86 -29.04 6.08
C GLN A 325 -20.90 -30.00 4.89
N GLY A 326 -21.80 -29.79 3.94
CA GLY A 326 -21.85 -30.58 2.69
C GLY A 326 -20.55 -30.51 1.90
N VAL A 327 -19.97 -29.31 1.72
CA VAL A 327 -18.71 -29.09 1.00
C VAL A 327 -17.53 -29.84 1.62
N LYS A 328 -17.54 -30.04 2.94
CA LYS A 328 -16.49 -30.78 3.66
C LYS A 328 -16.57 -32.30 3.53
N ASN A 329 -17.65 -32.84 2.97
CA ASN A 329 -17.89 -34.28 2.86
C ASN A 329 -17.80 -34.74 1.40
N ASP A 330 -17.32 -35.96 1.20
CA ASP A 330 -17.35 -36.60 -0.12
C ASP A 330 -18.78 -37.03 -0.49
N PHE A 331 -19.04 -37.18 -1.80
CA PHE A 331 -20.26 -37.85 -2.25
C PHE A 331 -20.18 -39.35 -1.93
N PRO A 332 -21.27 -39.98 -1.42
CA PRO A 332 -22.63 -39.43 -1.26
C PRO A 332 -22.92 -38.81 0.13
N ALA A 333 -21.97 -38.78 1.07
CA ALA A 333 -22.17 -38.30 2.44
C ALA A 333 -22.56 -36.80 2.51
N ALA A 334 -22.23 -36.02 1.49
CA ALA A 334 -22.61 -34.61 1.37
C ALA A 334 -24.11 -34.37 1.09
N ILE A 335 -24.81 -35.32 0.47
CA ILE A 335 -26.20 -35.18 0.01
C ILE A 335 -27.18 -34.70 1.10
N PRO A 336 -27.24 -35.33 2.30
CA PRO A 336 -28.19 -34.90 3.33
C PRO A 336 -27.97 -33.45 3.80
N PHE A 337 -26.72 -32.97 3.77
CA PHE A 337 -26.38 -31.60 4.14
C PHE A 337 -26.90 -30.59 3.11
N PHE A 338 -26.69 -30.85 1.82
CA PHE A 338 -27.22 -30.00 0.75
C PHE A 338 -28.75 -30.00 0.73
N GLN A 339 -29.39 -31.16 0.94
CA GLN A 339 -30.84 -31.22 1.08
C GLN A 339 -31.34 -30.39 2.28
N LYS A 340 -30.61 -30.42 3.39
CA LYS A 340 -30.95 -29.61 4.56
C LYS A 340 -30.79 -28.11 4.28
N ALA A 341 -29.77 -27.69 3.54
CA ALA A 341 -29.60 -26.30 3.12
C ALA A 341 -30.82 -25.82 2.30
N ILE A 342 -31.23 -26.58 1.29
CA ILE A 342 -32.39 -26.27 0.45
C ILE A 342 -33.71 -26.28 1.25
N GLN A 343 -33.84 -27.16 2.25
CA GLN A 343 -35.02 -27.15 3.14
C GLN A 343 -35.09 -25.91 4.03
N LEU A 344 -33.94 -25.41 4.47
CA LEU A 344 -33.84 -24.22 5.32
C LEU A 344 -34.00 -22.93 4.51
N ASP A 345 -33.58 -22.94 3.25
CA ASP A 345 -33.80 -21.87 2.28
C ASP A 345 -34.06 -22.45 0.88
N PRO A 346 -35.33 -22.49 0.43
CA PRO A 346 -35.67 -22.98 -0.91
C PRO A 346 -35.06 -22.17 -2.05
N ASN A 347 -34.58 -20.94 -1.79
CA ASN A 347 -33.94 -20.08 -2.77
C ASN A 347 -32.41 -20.09 -2.63
N PHE A 348 -31.83 -21.06 -1.90
CA PHE A 348 -30.39 -21.20 -1.74
C PHE A 348 -29.72 -21.27 -3.12
N ALA A 349 -28.86 -20.29 -3.41
CA ALA A 349 -28.24 -20.08 -4.73
C ALA A 349 -26.82 -20.66 -4.79
#